data_AF-A0AAE0JZI0-F1
#
_entry.id   AF-A0AAE0JZI0-F1
#
_cell.length_a   1.000
_cell.length_b   1.000
_cell.length_c   1.000
_cell.angle_alpha   90.00
_cell.angle_beta   90.00
_cell.angle_gamma   90.00
#
_symmetry.space_group_name_H-M   'P 1'
#
loop_
_entity.id
_entity.type
_entity.pdbx_description
1 polymer ?
#
loop_
_entity_poly.entity_id
_entity_poly.type
_entity_poly.pdbx_seq_one_letter_code
_entity_poly.pdbx_strand_id
1 'polypeptide(L)'
;MQCIILTRNDYGESHYIKPITKKDEYDGLLKTFGVPFYILQYKAGGKAPAVTKELAALYYRTAPALAYHNGGTTGNNPQFGQTAVPPEAMVQDSISFAALLTSDADVKVTVTIGGTQIPASFSKPPAAGAGTTGVYCGAVPMGTNTGAVSLIVTRGGTTVAGAKGGPELSSECQNNVQNWNGVAV
;
A
#
# COMPACT_ATOMS: atom_id res chain seq x y z
N MET A 1 -8.80 7.37 6.02
CA MET A 1 -7.84 6.64 5.17
C MET A 1 -7.25 5.52 5.99
N GLN A 2 -7.55 4.26 5.65
CA GLN A 2 -7.03 3.09 6.35
C GLN A 2 -5.57 2.92 5.92
N CYS A 3 -4.64 2.68 6.86
CA CYS A 3 -3.36 2.13 6.44
C CYS A 3 -3.68 0.79 5.76
N ILE A 4 -3.45 0.68 4.45
CA ILE A 4 -3.70 -0.56 3.72
C ILE A 4 -2.61 -1.55 4.15
N ILE A 5 -2.92 -2.24 5.24
CA ILE A 5 -2.16 -3.37 5.73
C ILE A 5 -2.88 -4.59 5.12
N LEU A 6 -2.49 -5.01 3.91
CA LEU A 6 -2.88 -6.30 3.32
C LEU A 6 -2.25 -7.45 4.11
N THR A 7 -2.73 -7.64 5.34
CA THR A 7 -2.22 -8.65 6.26
C THR A 7 -2.28 -10.02 5.59
N ARG A 8 -1.41 -10.93 6.03
CA ARG A 8 -1.63 -12.35 5.81
C ARG A 8 -2.95 -12.84 6.44
N ASN A 9 -3.63 -12.02 7.24
CA ASN A 9 -4.99 -12.28 7.71
C ASN A 9 -5.97 -12.18 6.55
N ASP A 10 -5.85 -11.17 5.67
CA ASP A 10 -6.66 -11.06 4.45
C ASP A 10 -6.32 -12.18 3.43
N TYR A 11 -5.04 -12.55 3.30
CA TYR A 11 -4.64 -13.73 2.54
C TYR A 11 -5.26 -15.00 3.17
N GLY A 12 -5.03 -15.26 4.46
CA GLY A 12 -5.54 -16.44 5.17
C GLY A 12 -7.06 -16.53 5.27
N GLU A 13 -7.79 -15.41 5.26
CA GLU A 13 -9.26 -15.35 5.22
C GLU A 13 -9.80 -15.44 3.78
N SER A 14 -9.02 -15.13 2.74
CA SER A 14 -9.40 -15.36 1.34
C SER A 14 -9.32 -16.83 0.90
N HIS A 15 -8.57 -17.69 1.61
CA HIS A 15 -8.47 -19.14 1.34
C HIS A 15 -9.69 -19.96 1.74
N TYR A 16 -10.74 -19.34 2.31
CA TYR A 16 -12.03 -20.01 2.45
C TYR A 16 -12.77 -20.20 1.11
N ILE A 17 -12.26 -19.64 -0.01
CA ILE A 17 -12.98 -19.62 -1.29
C ILE A 17 -12.36 -20.52 -2.39
N LYS A 18 -11.04 -20.84 -2.41
CA LYS A 18 -10.45 -21.84 -3.35
C LYS A 18 -9.10 -22.46 -2.89
N PRO A 19 -8.71 -23.66 -3.41
CA PRO A 19 -7.42 -24.31 -3.12
C PRO A 19 -6.21 -23.53 -3.68
N ILE A 20 -5.11 -23.52 -2.93
CA ILE A 20 -3.85 -22.87 -3.28
C ILE A 20 -3.18 -23.66 -4.43
N THR A 21 -3.11 -23.06 -5.62
CA THR A 21 -2.28 -23.58 -6.70
C THR A 21 -1.17 -22.59 -7.00
N LYS A 22 0.07 -23.05 -6.80
CA LYS A 22 1.34 -22.34 -6.95
C LYS A 22 1.60 -21.18 -5.98
N LYS A 23 2.90 -20.96 -5.78
CA LYS A 23 3.52 -20.04 -4.84
C LYS A 23 3.30 -18.63 -5.36
N ASP A 24 2.12 -18.06 -5.10
CA ASP A 24 1.84 -16.67 -5.46
C ASP A 24 2.72 -15.75 -4.61
N GLU A 25 3.75 -15.25 -5.26
CA GLU A 25 4.78 -14.37 -4.74
C GLU A 25 4.22 -12.94 -4.67
N TYR A 26 3.15 -12.72 -3.90
CA TYR A 26 2.73 -11.37 -3.53
C TYR A 26 3.73 -10.84 -2.50
N ASP A 27 4.72 -10.09 -2.98
CA ASP A 27 5.84 -9.53 -2.21
C ASP A 27 5.55 -8.09 -1.75
N GLY A 28 4.37 -7.90 -1.16
CA GLY A 28 3.94 -6.57 -0.75
C GLY A 28 4.60 -6.05 0.53
N LEU A 29 4.36 -4.76 0.80
CA LEU A 29 4.61 -3.96 2.02
C LEU A 29 4.82 -4.75 3.34
N LEU A 30 4.05 -5.83 3.51
CA LEU A 30 3.96 -6.59 4.75
C LEU A 30 4.89 -7.79 4.86
N LYS A 31 5.28 -8.44 3.76
CA LYS A 31 6.30 -9.49 3.83
C LYS A 31 7.68 -8.90 4.15
N THR A 32 7.97 -7.74 3.59
CA THR A 32 9.30 -7.12 3.68
C THR A 32 9.58 -6.57 5.08
N PHE A 33 8.62 -5.89 5.72
CA PHE A 33 8.86 -5.34 7.06
C PHE A 33 7.64 -5.22 7.98
N GLY A 34 6.43 -4.98 7.47
CA GLY A 34 5.28 -4.70 8.34
C GLY A 34 4.88 -5.86 9.25
N VAL A 35 4.57 -7.04 8.70
CA VAL A 35 4.15 -8.21 9.49
C VAL A 35 5.26 -8.68 10.44
N PRO A 36 6.52 -8.83 10.01
CA PRO A 36 7.61 -9.15 10.92
C PRO A 36 7.74 -8.17 12.08
N PHE A 37 7.67 -6.86 11.82
CA PHE A 37 7.74 -5.83 12.85
C PHE A 37 6.61 -5.97 13.88
N TYR A 38 5.36 -6.07 13.42
CA TYR A 38 4.21 -6.16 14.33
C TYR A 38 4.19 -7.48 15.12
N ILE A 39 4.61 -8.60 14.53
CA ILE A 39 4.74 -9.88 15.25
C ILE A 39 5.77 -9.75 16.38
N LEU A 40 6.94 -9.16 16.10
CA LEU A 40 7.97 -8.96 17.12
C LEU A 40 7.50 -8.00 18.20
N GLN A 41 6.82 -6.92 17.84
CA GLN A 41 6.24 -5.98 18.79
C GLN A 41 5.21 -6.64 19.70
N TYR A 42 4.31 -7.45 19.13
CA TYR A 42 3.33 -8.21 19.89
C TYR A 42 4.00 -9.19 20.86
N LYS A 43 4.96 -9.99 20.38
CA LYS A 43 5.72 -10.95 21.21
C LYS A 43 6.52 -10.27 22.32
N ALA A 44 6.90 -9.00 22.13
CA ALA A 44 7.58 -8.18 23.11
C ALA A 44 6.62 -7.38 24.02
N GLY A 45 5.33 -7.74 24.10
CA GLY A 45 4.36 -7.09 24.97
C GLY A 45 4.01 -5.66 24.55
N GLY A 46 4.05 -5.36 23.24
CA GLY A 46 3.77 -4.03 22.70
C GLY A 46 5.00 -3.14 22.54
N LYS A 47 6.17 -3.55 23.03
CA LYS A 47 7.42 -2.81 22.83
C LYS A 47 7.91 -2.94 21.40
N ALA A 48 8.18 -1.81 20.73
CA ALA A 48 8.74 -1.82 19.39
C ALA A 48 10.10 -2.54 19.36
N PRO A 49 10.32 -3.49 18.43
CA PRO A 49 11.64 -4.08 18.22
C PRO A 49 12.62 -3.04 17.67
N ALA A 50 13.92 -3.30 17.82
CA ALA A 50 14.95 -2.45 17.24
C ALA A 50 14.86 -2.45 15.70
N VAL A 51 14.89 -1.25 15.11
CA VAL A 51 14.94 -1.05 13.66
C VAL A 51 16.36 -0.65 13.28
N THR A 52 17.09 -1.57 12.64
CA THR A 52 18.46 -1.33 12.18
C THR A 52 18.53 -0.80 10.75
N LYS A 53 17.44 -0.98 9.99
CA LYS A 53 17.28 -0.50 8.62
C LYS A 53 15.88 0.05 8.45
N GLU A 54 15.80 1.28 7.98
CA GLU A 54 14.52 1.89 7.60
C GLU A 54 14.15 1.43 6.18
N LEU A 55 12.86 1.17 6.00
CA LEU A 55 12.33 0.55 4.79
C LEU A 55 11.07 1.27 4.39
N ALA A 56 10.79 1.31 3.09
CA ALA A 56 9.59 1.90 2.56
C ALA A 56 9.03 0.99 1.47
N ALA A 57 7.73 1.10 1.24
CA ALA A 57 7.06 0.32 0.22
C ALA A 57 5.81 1.06 -0.29
N LEU A 58 5.33 0.63 -1.45
CA LEU A 58 4.24 1.24 -2.20
C LEU A 58 3.10 0.23 -2.39
N TYR A 59 1.89 0.75 -2.51
CA TYR A 59 0.73 0.02 -2.99
C TYR A 59 -0.15 0.91 -3.86
N TYR A 60 -0.44 0.46 -5.07
CA TYR A 60 -1.30 1.17 -5.99
C TYR A 60 -1.84 0.25 -7.08
N ARG A 61 -2.98 0.61 -7.66
CA ARG A 61 -3.45 0.01 -8.92
C ARG A 61 -2.78 0.71 -10.08
N THR A 62 -2.54 -0.03 -11.15
CA THR A 62 -1.85 0.48 -12.36
C THR A 62 -2.78 1.27 -13.27
N ALA A 63 -4.06 1.39 -12.93
CA ALA A 63 -5.02 2.26 -13.60
C ALA A 63 -6.08 2.81 -12.61
N PRO A 64 -6.60 4.03 -12.84
CA PRO A 64 -7.71 4.60 -12.09
C PRO A 64 -8.97 3.71 -12.11
N ALA A 65 -9.87 3.88 -11.13
CA ALA A 65 -11.04 3.01 -10.94
C ALA A 65 -11.99 3.01 -12.13
N LEU A 66 -12.14 4.18 -12.74
CA LEU A 66 -13.06 4.43 -13.84
C LEU A 66 -12.36 4.41 -15.21
N ALA A 67 -11.14 3.88 -15.30
CA ALA A 67 -10.44 3.79 -16.58
C ALA A 67 -11.17 2.86 -17.56
N TYR A 68 -11.76 1.76 -17.07
CA TYR A 68 -12.49 0.78 -17.88
C TYR A 68 -13.73 0.22 -17.20
N HIS A 69 -14.52 -0.53 -17.96
CA HIS A 69 -15.64 -1.30 -17.44
C HIS A 69 -15.21 -2.25 -16.33
N ASN A 70 -16.06 -2.38 -15.31
CA ASN A 70 -15.77 -3.18 -14.12
C ASN A 70 -15.75 -4.71 -14.35
N GLY A 71 -16.10 -5.18 -15.54
CA GLY A 71 -16.12 -6.60 -15.91
C GLY A 71 -17.15 -7.43 -15.14
N GLY A 72 -18.18 -6.80 -14.55
CA GLY A 72 -19.14 -7.47 -13.66
C GLY A 72 -18.65 -7.63 -12.22
N THR A 73 -17.51 -7.02 -11.86
CA THR A 73 -17.04 -6.97 -10.48
C THR A 73 -17.97 -6.11 -9.63
N THR A 74 -18.29 -6.58 -8.42
CA THR A 74 -19.01 -5.81 -7.40
C THR A 74 -18.08 -5.52 -6.24
N GLY A 75 -18.26 -4.38 -5.57
CA GLY A 75 -17.47 -3.97 -4.40
C GLY A 75 -17.73 -4.80 -3.15
N ASN A 76 -18.82 -5.56 -3.13
CA ASN A 76 -19.24 -6.47 -2.07
C ASN A 76 -19.93 -7.70 -2.67
N ASN A 77 -20.34 -8.66 -1.84
CA ASN A 77 -21.04 -9.86 -2.29
C ASN A 77 -22.55 -9.79 -1.97
N PRO A 78 -23.43 -9.57 -2.96
CA PRO A 78 -24.88 -9.49 -2.75
C PRO A 78 -25.52 -10.79 -2.27
N GLN A 79 -24.87 -11.94 -2.47
CA GLN A 79 -25.39 -13.24 -2.03
C GLN A 79 -25.49 -13.35 -0.50
N PHE A 80 -24.80 -12.48 0.24
CA PHE A 80 -24.91 -12.35 1.70
C PHE A 80 -25.92 -11.28 2.13
N GLY A 81 -26.94 -10.99 1.29
CA GLY A 81 -28.03 -10.06 1.62
C GLY A 81 -27.64 -8.59 1.62
N GLN A 82 -26.48 -8.25 1.06
CA GLN A 82 -26.01 -6.87 0.94
C GLN A 82 -26.49 -6.25 -0.38
N THR A 83 -26.76 -4.95 -0.39
CA THR A 83 -27.00 -4.22 -1.65
C THR A 83 -25.72 -4.15 -2.45
N ALA A 84 -25.74 -4.52 -3.73
CA ALA A 84 -24.57 -4.46 -4.59
C ALA A 84 -24.05 -3.01 -4.70
N VAL A 85 -22.76 -2.83 -4.43
CA VAL A 85 -22.07 -1.54 -4.54
C VAL A 85 -21.10 -1.57 -5.73
N PRO A 86 -21.02 -0.49 -6.52
CA PRO A 86 -20.01 -0.39 -7.57
C PRO A 86 -18.59 -0.51 -6.99
N PRO A 87 -17.70 -1.31 -7.59
CA PRO A 87 -16.34 -1.51 -7.07
C PRO A 87 -15.52 -0.22 -7.02
N GLU A 88 -15.74 0.72 -7.94
CA GLU A 88 -15.11 2.04 -7.95
C GLU A 88 -15.44 2.89 -6.72
N ALA A 89 -16.55 2.62 -6.01
CA ALA A 89 -16.88 3.30 -4.77
C ALA A 89 -16.13 2.72 -3.56
N MET A 90 -15.53 1.53 -3.70
CA MET A 90 -14.82 0.82 -2.63
C MET A 90 -13.30 1.03 -2.69
N VAL A 91 -12.78 1.43 -3.84
CA VAL A 91 -11.34 1.63 -4.06
C VAL A 91 -11.01 3.10 -4.26
N GLN A 92 -9.87 3.53 -3.71
CA GLN A 92 -9.39 4.90 -3.84
C GLN A 92 -8.30 4.98 -4.91
N ASP A 93 -8.39 5.96 -5.80
CA ASP A 93 -7.35 6.29 -6.79
C ASP A 93 -6.19 7.04 -6.14
N SER A 94 -5.37 6.28 -5.42
CA SER A 94 -4.25 6.79 -4.65
C SER A 94 -3.03 5.89 -4.75
N ILE A 95 -1.86 6.51 -4.67
CA ILE A 95 -0.61 5.84 -4.35
C ILE A 95 -0.49 5.78 -2.83
N SER A 96 -0.77 4.62 -2.27
CA SER A 96 -0.59 4.36 -0.84
C SER A 96 0.86 3.97 -0.57
N PHE A 97 1.38 4.37 0.58
CA PHE A 97 2.74 4.02 0.99
C PHE A 97 2.83 3.75 2.49
N ALA A 98 3.84 2.98 2.87
CA ALA A 98 4.27 2.88 4.25
C ALA A 98 5.79 2.95 4.39
N ALA A 99 6.25 3.41 5.54
CA ALA A 99 7.65 3.44 5.90
C ALA A 99 7.84 2.92 7.33
N LEU A 100 8.71 1.92 7.50
CA LEU A 100 9.24 1.53 8.80
C LEU A 100 10.38 2.46 9.17
N LEU A 101 10.15 3.27 10.20
CA LEU A 101 11.08 4.29 10.66
C LEU A 101 11.38 4.11 12.14
N THR A 102 12.56 4.57 12.54
CA THR A 102 12.94 4.78 13.95
C THR A 102 12.19 5.97 14.55
N SER A 103 11.85 6.98 13.73
CA SER A 103 11.00 8.14 14.04
C SER A 103 10.65 8.92 12.74
N ASP A 104 9.54 9.65 12.72
CA ASP A 104 9.18 10.62 11.66
C ASP A 104 9.77 12.04 11.86
N ALA A 105 10.57 12.24 12.92
CA ALA A 105 11.27 13.50 13.13
C ALA A 105 12.22 13.84 11.95
N ASP A 106 12.11 15.07 11.45
CA ASP A 106 12.87 15.63 10.32
C ASP A 106 12.79 14.80 9.02
N VAL A 107 11.75 13.97 8.89
CA VAL A 107 11.52 13.17 7.70
C VAL A 107 10.76 13.96 6.65
N LYS A 108 11.23 13.88 5.40
CA LYS A 108 10.49 14.33 4.20
C LYS A 108 10.17 13.13 3.32
N VAL A 109 8.93 13.07 2.85
CA VAL A 109 8.45 12.01 1.96
C VAL A 109 8.12 12.61 0.60
N THR A 110 8.57 11.95 -0.46
CA THR A 110 8.27 12.34 -1.84
C THR A 110 7.84 11.12 -2.61
N VAL A 111 6.63 11.18 -3.16
CA VAL A 111 6.14 10.22 -4.17
C VAL A 111 6.40 10.84 -5.53
N THR A 112 6.89 10.05 -6.48
CA THR A 112 7.05 10.49 -7.88
C THR A 112 6.17 9.63 -8.77
N ILE A 113 5.45 10.25 -9.71
CA ILE A 113 4.65 9.56 -10.73
C ILE A 113 5.02 10.16 -12.09
N GLY A 114 5.60 9.36 -12.99
CA GLY A 114 5.98 9.84 -14.33
C GLY A 114 6.98 10.99 -14.33
N GLY A 115 7.82 11.10 -13.31
CA GLY A 115 8.74 12.22 -13.11
C GLY A 115 8.16 13.41 -12.34
N THR A 116 6.84 13.48 -12.13
CA THR A 116 6.21 14.50 -11.29
C THR A 116 6.44 14.18 -9.81
N GLN A 117 7.16 15.06 -9.11
CA GLN A 117 7.38 14.94 -7.66
C GLN A 117 6.21 15.52 -6.88
N ILE A 118 5.68 14.71 -5.96
CA ILE A 118 4.55 15.01 -5.10
C ILE A 118 5.03 14.92 -3.65
N PRO A 119 5.17 16.07 -2.94
CA PRO A 119 5.41 16.08 -1.51
C PRO A 119 4.28 15.34 -0.80
N ALA A 120 4.64 14.44 0.13
CA ALA A 120 3.68 13.62 0.86
C ALA A 120 3.90 13.72 2.37
N SER A 121 2.84 13.44 3.12
CA SER A 121 2.85 13.41 4.58
C SER A 121 2.31 12.08 5.08
N PHE A 122 2.77 11.65 6.26
CA PHE A 122 2.15 10.53 6.96
C PHE A 122 0.79 10.96 7.52
N SER A 123 -0.26 10.22 7.19
CA SER A 123 -1.60 10.41 7.74
C SER A 123 -1.89 9.49 8.91
N LYS A 124 -1.08 8.42 9.08
CA LYS A 124 -1.24 7.43 10.13
C LYS A 124 0.11 7.09 10.76
N PRO A 125 0.39 7.56 11.99
CA PRO A 125 1.55 7.13 12.75
C PRO A 125 1.35 5.70 13.30
N PRO A 126 2.41 5.05 13.81
CA PRO A 126 2.28 3.79 14.53
C PRO A 126 1.41 3.94 15.79
N ALA A 127 0.95 2.82 16.36
CA ALA A 127 0.08 2.82 17.54
C ALA A 127 0.70 3.50 18.77
N ALA A 128 2.03 3.49 18.87
CA ALA A 128 2.77 4.19 19.92
C ALA A 128 2.82 5.72 19.73
N GLY A 129 2.33 6.25 18.61
CA GLY A 129 2.23 7.68 18.31
C GLY A 129 3.30 8.21 17.37
N ALA A 130 3.17 9.48 16.98
CA ALA A 130 4.20 10.18 16.23
C ALA A 130 5.49 10.31 17.05
N GLY A 131 6.62 10.45 16.39
CA GLY A 131 7.96 10.47 16.97
C GLY A 131 8.51 9.11 17.39
N THR A 132 7.72 8.02 17.30
CA THR A 132 8.10 6.69 17.79
C THR A 132 8.51 5.71 16.70
N THR A 133 9.25 4.67 17.06
CA THR A 133 9.62 3.62 16.11
C THR A 133 8.40 2.82 15.66
N GLY A 134 8.22 2.70 14.36
CA GLY A 134 7.17 1.87 13.79
C GLY A 134 6.87 2.15 12.33
N VAL A 135 5.76 1.59 11.87
CA VAL A 135 5.29 1.74 10.49
C VAL A 135 4.37 2.95 10.41
N TYR A 136 4.77 3.91 9.60
CA TYR A 136 4.00 5.09 9.25
C TYR A 136 3.36 4.91 7.89
N CYS A 137 2.12 5.35 7.72
CA CYS A 137 1.40 5.23 6.45
C CYS A 137 0.90 6.58 5.96
N GLY A 138 0.83 6.70 4.64
CA GLY A 138 0.26 7.85 3.96
C GLY A 138 -0.20 7.47 2.56
N ALA A 139 -0.78 8.44 1.86
CA ALA A 139 -1.14 8.29 0.46
C ALA A 139 -1.14 9.63 -0.24
N VAL A 140 -0.96 9.61 -1.55
CA VAL A 140 -1.21 10.76 -2.43
C VAL A 140 -2.21 10.36 -3.51
N PRO A 141 -3.08 11.28 -3.96
CA PRO A 141 -3.96 10.98 -5.09
C PRO A 141 -3.13 10.67 -6.34
N MET A 142 -3.60 9.72 -7.16
CA MET A 142 -3.01 9.47 -8.49
C MET A 142 -3.13 10.73 -9.38
N GLY A 143 -4.27 11.41 -9.28
CA GLY A 143 -4.60 12.56 -10.12
C GLY A 143 -4.65 12.15 -11.59
N THR A 144 -4.10 12.99 -12.46
CA THR A 144 -3.99 12.74 -13.91
C THR A 144 -2.61 12.24 -14.32
N ASN A 145 -1.72 11.96 -13.36
CA ASN A 145 -0.37 11.53 -13.65
C ASN A 145 -0.35 10.06 -14.14
N THR A 146 0.60 9.73 -15.00
CA THR A 146 0.87 8.37 -15.50
C THR A 146 2.38 8.15 -15.51
N GLY A 147 2.83 6.91 -15.69
CA GLY A 147 4.23 6.51 -15.75
C GLY A 147 4.74 5.84 -14.46
N ALA A 148 6.05 5.67 -14.39
CA ALA A 148 6.72 5.00 -13.27
C ALA A 148 6.44 5.69 -11.93
N VAL A 149 6.18 4.89 -10.91
CA VAL A 149 5.95 5.35 -9.53
C VAL A 149 7.18 5.10 -8.67
N SER A 150 7.56 6.02 -7.80
CA SER A 150 8.60 5.77 -6.80
C SER A 150 8.37 6.54 -5.51
N LEU A 151 9.00 6.10 -4.42
CA LEU A 151 8.95 6.70 -3.10
C LEU A 151 10.36 6.95 -2.60
N ILE A 152 10.60 8.16 -2.09
CA ILE A 152 11.83 8.53 -1.40
C ILE A 152 11.44 9.10 -0.03
N VAL A 153 12.11 8.60 1.01
CA VAL A 153 12.04 9.10 2.38
C VAL A 153 13.43 9.60 2.76
N THR A 154 13.52 10.88 3.12
CA THR A 154 14.79 11.50 3.52
C THR A 154 14.74 12.01 4.95
N ARG A 155 15.87 11.95 5.65
CA ARG A 155 16.09 12.61 6.94
C ARG A 155 17.40 13.39 6.86
N GLY A 156 17.37 14.68 7.19
CA GLY A 156 18.55 15.54 7.09
C GLY A 156 19.18 15.56 5.68
N GLY A 157 18.36 15.45 4.62
CA GLY A 157 18.80 15.42 3.23
C GLY A 157 19.36 14.08 2.74
N THR A 158 19.50 13.08 3.61
CA THR A 158 19.95 11.73 3.23
C THR A 158 18.75 10.81 3.05
N THR A 159 18.74 9.99 1.99
CA THR A 159 17.74 8.94 1.81
C THR A 159 17.91 7.87 2.89
N VAL A 160 16.87 7.68 3.70
CA VAL A 160 16.85 6.66 4.75
C VAL A 160 16.01 5.46 4.38
N ALA A 161 15.02 5.64 3.50
CA ALA A 161 14.21 4.58 2.93
C ALA A 161 13.69 4.99 1.54
N GLY A 162 13.33 4.01 0.72
CA GLY A 162 12.73 4.26 -0.58
C GLY A 162 12.21 2.99 -1.22
N ALA A 163 11.35 3.15 -2.21
CA ALA A 163 10.77 2.06 -2.99
C ALA A 163 10.66 2.46 -4.46
N LYS A 164 10.96 1.53 -5.36
CA LYS A 164 10.67 1.67 -6.79
C LYS A 164 9.37 0.93 -7.08
N GLY A 165 8.48 1.58 -7.80
CA GLY A 165 7.21 1.02 -8.26
C GLY A 165 7.41 -0.23 -9.12
N GLY A 166 6.36 -1.05 -9.19
CA GLY A 166 6.23 -2.11 -10.18
C GLY A 166 5.81 -1.57 -11.56
N PRO A 167 4.78 -2.16 -12.20
CA PRO A 167 4.27 -1.65 -13.47
C PRO A 167 3.81 -0.20 -13.37
N GLU A 168 3.98 0.53 -14.46
CA GLU A 168 3.66 1.96 -14.52
C GLU A 168 2.16 2.21 -14.35
N LEU A 169 1.83 3.37 -13.78
CA LEU A 169 0.47 3.87 -13.76
C LEU A 169 0.09 4.28 -15.18
N SER A 170 -1.00 3.75 -15.72
CA SER A 170 -1.48 4.09 -17.05
C SER A 170 -2.99 4.29 -17.02
N SER A 171 -3.53 4.91 -18.07
CA SER A 171 -4.96 4.93 -18.33
C SER A 171 -5.43 3.71 -19.14
N GLU A 172 -4.57 2.71 -19.33
CA GLU A 172 -4.83 1.53 -20.15
C GLU A 172 -5.04 0.29 -19.29
N CYS A 173 -5.94 -0.60 -19.71
CA CYS A 173 -6.18 -1.88 -19.06
C CYS A 173 -6.11 -3.02 -20.08
N GLN A 174 -5.60 -4.16 -19.62
CA GLN A 174 -5.60 -5.37 -20.42
C GLN A 174 -7.04 -5.82 -20.71
N ASN A 175 -7.30 -6.22 -21.95
CA ASN A 175 -8.59 -6.77 -22.40
C ASN A 175 -9.82 -5.84 -22.21
N ASN A 176 -9.61 -4.52 -22.09
CA ASN A 176 -10.68 -3.53 -21.86
C ASN A 176 -11.50 -3.76 -20.59
N VAL A 177 -10.94 -4.45 -19.59
CA VAL A 177 -11.57 -4.69 -18.28
C VAL A 177 -10.67 -4.17 -17.17
N GLN A 178 -11.27 -3.51 -16.20
CA GLN A 178 -10.54 -2.96 -15.06
C GLN A 178 -9.83 -4.06 -14.25
N ASN A 179 -8.53 -3.89 -14.04
CA ASN A 179 -7.82 -4.66 -13.02
C ASN A 179 -8.02 -4.00 -11.65
N TRP A 180 -8.74 -4.69 -10.77
CA TRP A 180 -9.02 -4.22 -9.41
C TRP A 180 -7.90 -4.55 -8.42
N ASN A 181 -6.93 -5.38 -8.81
CA ASN A 181 -5.80 -5.75 -7.97
C ASN A 181 -4.71 -4.65 -8.01
N GLY A 182 -4.27 -4.22 -6.84
CA GLY A 182 -3.10 -3.36 -6.72
C GLY A 182 -1.79 -4.16 -6.74
N VAL A 183 -0.71 -3.48 -7.09
CA VAL A 183 0.65 -3.98 -6.99
C VAL A 183 1.26 -3.45 -5.70
N ALA A 184 2.00 -4.30 -5.01
CA ALA A 184 2.74 -3.96 -3.81
C ALA A 184 4.23 -4.25 -4.03
N VAL A 185 5.10 -3.30 -3.67
CA VAL A 185 6.56 -3.35 -3.86
C VAL A 185 7.29 -2.65 -2.74
#